data_AF-A0A9J6A009-F1
#
_entry.id   AF-A0A9J6A009-F1
#
_cell.length_a   1.000
_cell.length_b   1.000
_cell.length_c   1.000
_cell.angle_alpha   90.00
_cell.angle_beta   90.00
_cell.angle_gamma   90.00
#
_symmetry.space_group_name_H-M   'P 1'
#
loop_
_entity.id
_entity.type
_entity.pdbx_description
1 polymer ?
#
loop_
_entity_poly.entity_id
_entity_poly.type
_entity_poly.pdbx_seq_one_letter_code
_entity_poly.pdbx_strand_id
1 'polypeptide(L)'
;GFRRKSIKGEGKLGIMAKFNEVQKKRRAIISESKRAKHGDPYTRKLKQKAQPLAISGKRKRKLFKKWRRDQKEAVEKGVITMEDVEMAVADAAEGMLVVVVAVATDLVFKLGD
;
A
#
# COMPACT_ATOMS: atom_id res chain seq x y z
N GLY A 1 13.45 -31.74 55.85
CA GLY A 1 13.69 -31.36 54.45
C GLY A 1 12.91 -32.28 53.52
N PHE A 2 12.06 -31.74 52.66
CA PHE A 2 11.28 -32.53 51.69
C PHE A 2 11.61 -32.05 50.28
N ARG A 3 12.45 -32.82 49.59
CA ARG A 3 12.90 -32.54 48.22
C ARG A 3 11.73 -32.87 47.28
N ARG A 4 10.97 -31.85 46.84
CA ARG A 4 9.91 -32.02 45.84
C ARG A 4 10.53 -32.60 44.56
N LYS A 5 10.27 -33.88 44.26
CA LYS A 5 10.62 -34.47 42.97
C LYS A 5 9.75 -33.80 41.90
N SER A 6 10.38 -33.04 41.00
CA SER A 6 9.75 -32.47 39.81
C SER A 6 9.44 -33.57 38.80
N ILE A 7 8.33 -34.28 39.00
CA ILE A 7 7.86 -35.29 38.06
C ILE A 7 6.69 -34.67 37.28
N LYS A 8 6.86 -34.54 35.96
CA LYS A 8 5.92 -34.10 34.89
C LYS A 8 6.18 -32.72 34.27
N GLY A 9 7.24 -32.62 33.48
CA GLY A 9 7.37 -31.60 32.41
C GLY A 9 7.59 -32.19 31.01
N GLU A 10 8.14 -33.40 30.92
CA GLU A 10 8.71 -33.94 29.67
C GLU A 10 7.67 -34.40 28.64
N GLY A 11 6.55 -34.99 29.08
CA GLY A 11 5.50 -35.47 28.17
C GLY A 11 4.79 -34.37 27.37
N LYS A 12 4.59 -33.18 27.97
CA LYS A 12 3.97 -32.04 27.27
C LYS A 12 4.91 -31.44 26.22
N LEU A 13 6.21 -31.40 26.50
CA LEU A 13 7.22 -30.89 25.57
C LEU A 13 7.44 -31.85 24.39
N GLY A 14 7.44 -33.16 24.60
CA GLY A 14 7.56 -34.15 23.53
C GLY A 14 6.40 -34.13 22.54
N ILE A 15 5.16 -33.99 23.02
CA ILE A 15 3.96 -33.87 22.17
C ILE A 15 4.02 -32.56 21.35
N MET A 16 4.40 -31.45 21.98
CA MET A 16 4.56 -30.15 21.30
C MET A 16 5.70 -30.19 20.27
N ALA A 17 6.82 -30.85 20.58
CA ALA A 17 7.95 -31.01 19.67
C ALA A 17 7.54 -31.81 18.42
N LYS A 18 6.89 -32.96 18.59
CA LYS A 18 6.41 -33.80 17.49
C LYS A 18 5.39 -33.06 16.62
N PHE A 19 4.46 -32.32 17.23
CA PHE A 19 3.50 -31.49 16.49
C PHE A 19 4.19 -30.38 15.69
N ASN A 20 5.18 -29.71 16.28
CA ASN A 20 5.95 -28.67 15.60
C ASN A 20 6.73 -29.22 14.40
N GLU A 21 7.30 -30.42 14.50
CA GLU A 21 7.96 -31.09 13.37
C GLU A 21 6.99 -31.37 12.22
N VAL A 22 5.79 -31.87 12.53
CA VAL A 22 4.73 -32.08 11.54
C VAL A 22 4.32 -30.76 10.89
N GLN A 23 4.15 -29.69 11.68
CA GLN A 23 3.82 -28.36 11.16
C GLN A 23 4.94 -27.79 10.29
N LYS A 24 6.22 -27.98 10.65
CA LYS A 24 7.37 -27.57 9.83
C LYS A 24 7.36 -28.26 8.47
N LYS A 25 7.18 -29.58 8.45
CA LYS A 25 7.07 -30.36 7.19
C LYS A 25 5.90 -29.86 6.33
N ARG A 26 4.73 -29.65 6.95
CA ARG A 26 3.56 -29.12 6.25
C ARG A 26 3.82 -27.73 5.65
N ARG A 27 4.47 -26.82 6.40
CA ARG A 27 4.83 -25.48 5.91
C ARG A 27 5.82 -25.55 4.74
N ALA A 28 6.77 -26.48 4.76
CA ALA A 28 7.72 -26.69 3.67
C ALA A 28 7.00 -27.13 2.38
N ILE A 29 6.16 -28.15 2.45
CA ILE A 29 5.39 -28.67 1.31
C ILE A 29 4.48 -27.58 0.71
N ILE A 30 3.79 -26.82 1.57
CA ILE A 30 2.95 -25.70 1.12
C ILE A 30 3.81 -24.63 0.43
N SER A 31 5.00 -24.33 0.96
CA SER A 31 5.90 -23.35 0.37
C SER A 31 6.42 -23.80 -1.00
N GLU A 32 6.76 -25.07 -1.16
CA GLU A 32 7.20 -25.66 -2.44
C GLU A 32 6.06 -25.66 -3.46
N SER A 33 4.86 -26.05 -3.03
CA SER A 33 3.67 -26.02 -3.87
C SER A 33 3.36 -24.60 -4.37
N LYS A 34 3.52 -23.59 -3.51
CA LYS A 34 3.37 -22.17 -3.90
C LYS A 34 4.44 -21.72 -4.88
N ARG A 35 5.69 -22.16 -4.70
CA ARG A 35 6.79 -21.87 -5.64
C ARG A 35 6.60 -22.55 -7.00
N ALA A 36 6.07 -23.78 -7.02
CA ALA A 36 5.77 -24.49 -8.26
C ALA A 36 4.64 -23.82 -9.05
N LYS A 37 3.59 -23.35 -8.37
CA LYS A 37 2.42 -22.74 -9.03
C LYS A 37 2.59 -21.26 -9.38
N HIS A 38 3.31 -20.49 -8.57
CA HIS A 38 3.37 -19.03 -8.67
C HIS A 38 4.79 -18.46 -8.72
N GLY A 39 5.82 -19.31 -8.64
CA GLY A 39 7.21 -18.88 -8.72
C GLY A 39 7.58 -18.48 -10.15
N ASP A 40 8.66 -17.73 -10.26
CA ASP A 40 9.27 -17.41 -11.55
C ASP A 40 9.77 -18.70 -12.24
N PRO A 41 9.51 -18.92 -13.54
CA PRO A 41 9.97 -20.13 -14.26
C PRO A 41 11.48 -20.39 -14.17
N TYR A 42 12.30 -19.33 -14.14
CA TYR A 42 13.76 -19.46 -14.15
C TYR A 42 14.35 -19.59 -12.74
N THR A 43 13.84 -18.83 -11.77
CA THR A 43 14.42 -18.81 -10.40
C THR A 43 13.65 -19.68 -9.41
N ARG A 44 12.44 -20.12 -9.76
CA ARG A 44 11.50 -20.85 -8.89
C ARG A 44 11.16 -20.13 -7.58
N LYS A 45 11.55 -18.86 -7.43
CA LYS A 45 11.28 -18.03 -6.25
C LYS A 45 9.97 -17.28 -6.44
N LEU A 46 9.26 -17.08 -5.33
CA LEU A 46 8.05 -16.26 -5.32
C LEU A 46 8.45 -14.79 -5.30
N LYS A 47 7.96 -13.99 -6.26
CA LYS A 47 8.23 -12.54 -6.28
C LYS A 47 7.48 -11.85 -5.13
N GLN A 48 8.18 -10.98 -4.39
CA GLN A 48 7.54 -10.13 -3.40
C GLN A 48 6.75 -9.05 -4.14
N LYS A 49 5.42 -9.11 -4.04
CA LYS A 49 4.58 -8.02 -4.56
C LYS A 49 4.79 -6.81 -3.67
N ALA A 50 5.21 -5.69 -4.26
CA ALA A 50 5.17 -4.42 -3.57
C ALA A 50 3.70 -4.15 -3.19
N GLN A 51 3.45 -4.00 -1.89
CA GLN A 51 2.11 -3.64 -1.46
C GLN A 51 1.79 -2.26 -2.05
N PRO A 52 0.63 -2.07 -2.68
CA PRO A 52 0.23 -0.73 -3.07
C PRO A 52 0.18 0.12 -1.81
N LEU A 53 1.07 1.11 -1.72
CA LEU A 53 1.09 2.07 -0.62
C LEU A 53 -0.16 2.93 -0.76
N ALA A 54 -1.29 2.45 -0.25
CA ALA A 54 -2.53 3.18 -0.23
C ALA A 54 -2.31 4.47 0.55
N ILE A 55 -2.25 5.60 -0.17
CA ILE A 55 -2.10 6.91 0.45
C ILE A 55 -3.36 7.19 1.25
N SER A 56 -3.22 7.23 2.58
CA SER A 56 -4.31 7.60 3.49
C SER A 56 -4.96 8.91 3.05
N GLY A 57 -6.29 9.03 3.21
CA GLY A 57 -7.03 10.24 2.87
C GLY A 57 -6.46 11.51 3.52
N LYS A 58 -5.93 11.39 4.75
CA LYS A 58 -5.24 12.50 5.43
C LYS A 58 -3.97 12.93 4.69
N ARG A 59 -3.19 11.98 4.19
CA ARG A 59 -1.98 12.24 3.41
C ARG A 59 -2.32 12.84 2.04
N LYS A 60 -3.36 12.34 1.36
CA LYS A 60 -3.90 12.97 0.14
C LYS A 60 -4.28 14.43 0.40
N ARG A 61 -5.06 14.71 1.45
CA ARG A 61 -5.46 16.08 1.83
C ARG A 61 -4.27 16.98 2.14
N LYS A 62 -3.23 16.46 2.82
CA LYS A 62 -1.98 17.22 3.08
C LYS A 62 -1.21 17.52 1.80
N LEU A 63 -1.09 16.56 0.89
CA LEU A 63 -0.44 16.76 -0.41
C LEU A 63 -1.18 17.80 -1.24
N PHE A 64 -2.51 17.73 -1.34
CA PHE A 64 -3.29 18.76 -2.04
C PHE A 64 -3.19 20.14 -1.39
N LYS A 65 -3.13 20.22 -0.06
CA LYS A 65 -2.91 21.49 0.64
C LYS A 65 -1.51 22.06 0.38
N LYS A 66 -0.47 21.21 0.39
CA LYS A 66 0.89 21.62 0.04
C LYS A 66 0.94 22.10 -1.40
N TRP A 67 0.42 21.30 -2.33
CA TRP A 67 0.37 21.63 -3.74
C TRP A 67 -0.32 22.98 -4.00
N ARG A 68 -1.48 23.24 -3.38
CA ARG A 68 -2.15 24.55 -3.51
C ARG A 68 -1.32 25.73 -2.98
N ARG A 69 -0.53 25.53 -1.93
CA ARG A 69 0.37 26.57 -1.41
C ARG A 69 1.54 26.79 -2.36
N ASP A 70 2.17 25.71 -2.79
CA ASP A 70 3.29 25.73 -3.74
C ASP A 70 2.87 26.43 -5.05
N GLN A 71 1.66 26.17 -5.55
CA GLN A 71 1.08 26.85 -6.73
C GLN A 71 0.88 28.35 -6.48
N LYS A 72 0.32 28.72 -5.32
CA LYS A 72 0.12 30.13 -4.95
C LYS A 72 1.45 30.89 -4.84
N GLU A 73 2.45 30.27 -4.23
CA GLU A 73 3.80 30.84 -4.13
C GLU A 73 4.48 30.95 -5.51
N ALA A 74 4.23 30.01 -6.42
CA ALA A 74 4.76 30.06 -7.78
C ALA A 74 4.15 31.20 -8.59
N VAL A 75 2.85 31.48 -8.42
CA VAL A 75 2.18 32.66 -9.01
C VAL A 75 2.74 33.95 -8.43
N GLU A 76 2.91 34.03 -7.10
CA GLU A 76 3.45 35.22 -6.44
C GLU A 76 4.90 35.52 -6.84
N LYS A 77 5.70 34.47 -7.09
CA LYS A 77 7.07 34.60 -7.59
C LYS A 77 7.14 34.84 -9.12
N GLY A 78 6.00 34.90 -9.81
CA GLY A 78 5.93 35.08 -11.27
C GLY A 78 6.47 33.90 -12.09
N VAL A 79 6.62 32.72 -11.47
CA VAL A 79 7.06 31.48 -12.14
C VAL A 79 5.93 30.86 -12.97
N ILE A 80 4.68 31.16 -12.61
CA ILE A 80 3.48 30.79 -13.37
C ILE A 80 2.78 32.09 -13.75
N THR A 81 2.66 32.34 -15.05
CA THR A 81 1.93 33.47 -15.62
C THR A 81 0.48 33.07 -15.93
N MET A 82 -0.42 34.05 -16.09
CA MET A 82 -1.81 33.74 -16.48
C MET A 82 -1.89 33.00 -17.83
N GLU A 83 -0.95 33.26 -18.74
CA GLU A 83 -0.84 32.55 -20.02
C GLU A 83 -0.52 31.05 -19.84
N ASP A 84 0.35 30.69 -18.88
CA ASP A 84 0.64 29.28 -18.57
C ASP A 84 -0.59 28.55 -18.03
N VAL A 85 -1.43 29.25 -17.28
CA VAL A 85 -2.70 28.71 -16.76
C VAL A 85 -3.70 28.52 -17.90
N GLU A 86 -3.82 29.49 -18.80
CA GLU A 86 -4.70 29.40 -19.98
C GLU A 86 -4.28 28.28 -20.93
N MET A 87 -2.98 28.10 -21.17
CA MET A 87 -2.43 27.02 -21.98
C MET A 87 -2.70 25.64 -21.37
N ALA A 88 -2.51 25.50 -20.05
CA ALA A 88 -2.81 24.25 -19.36
C ALA A 88 -4.32 23.90 -19.36
N VAL A 89 -5.20 24.91 -19.38
CA VAL A 89 -6.65 24.73 -19.48
C VAL A 89 -7.07 24.38 -20.91
N ALA A 90 -6.46 25.00 -21.92
CA ALA A 90 -6.67 24.66 -23.33
C ALA A 90 -6.22 23.22 -23.63
N ASP A 91 -5.04 22.82 -23.16
CA ASP A 91 -4.52 21.45 -23.28
C ASP A 91 -5.44 20.43 -22.59
N ALA A 92 -6.03 20.78 -21.44
CA ALA A 92 -7.01 19.93 -20.75
C ALA A 92 -8.36 19.84 -21.48
N ALA A 93 -8.72 20.86 -22.25
CA ALA A 93 -9.95 20.89 -23.06
C ALA A 93 -9.79 20.15 -24.39
N GLU A 94 -8.61 20.19 -25.01
CA GLU A 94 -8.31 19.49 -26.27
C GLU A 94 -7.87 18.03 -26.04
N GLY A 95 -7.29 17.73 -24.88
CA GLY A 95 -6.77 16.40 -24.54
C GLY A 95 -7.59 15.66 -23.48
N MET A 96 -8.68 15.02 -23.90
CA MET A 96 -9.32 13.84 -23.28
C MET A 96 -9.00 13.59 -21.78
N LEU A 97 -9.54 14.42 -20.86
CA LEU A 97 -9.37 14.21 -19.41
C LEU A 97 -10.69 14.37 -18.65
N VAL A 98 -11.62 13.45 -18.94
CA VAL A 98 -12.97 13.32 -18.33
C VAL A 98 -12.94 13.19 -16.79
N VAL A 99 -11.79 12.86 -16.20
CA VAL A 99 -11.66 12.64 -14.75
C VAL A 99 -11.60 13.95 -13.93
N VAL A 100 -11.09 15.05 -14.49
CA VAL A 100 -10.96 16.32 -13.74
C VAL A 100 -12.28 17.09 -13.71
N VAL A 101 -13.08 17.03 -14.77
CA VAL A 101 -14.42 17.66 -14.81
C VAL A 101 -15.35 17.01 -13.78
N ALA A 102 -15.36 15.68 -13.67
CA ALA A 102 -16.19 14.98 -12.68
C ALA A 102 -15.83 15.35 -11.23
N VAL A 103 -14.54 15.54 -10.93
CA VAL A 103 -14.09 15.95 -9.58
C VAL A 103 -14.43 17.43 -9.32
N ALA A 104 -14.41 18.29 -10.35
CA ALA A 104 -14.77 19.70 -10.22
C ALA A 104 -16.28 19.90 -10.04
N THR A 105 -17.12 19.17 -10.78
CA THR A 105 -18.59 19.25 -10.64
C THR A 105 -19.07 18.71 -9.28
N ASP A 106 -18.45 17.65 -8.77
CA ASP A 106 -18.77 17.10 -7.44
C ASP A 106 -18.34 18.01 -6.27
N LEU A 107 -17.33 18.87 -6.47
CA LEU A 107 -16.86 19.83 -5.47
C LEU A 107 -17.73 21.09 -5.42
N VAL A 108 -18.29 21.51 -6.56
CA VAL A 108 -19.25 22.62 -6.63
C VAL A 108 -20.59 22.22 -6.01
N PHE A 109 -21.05 20.98 -6.22
CA PHE A 109 -22.33 20.50 -5.65
C PHE A 109 -22.30 20.24 -4.13
N LYS A 110 -21.11 20.07 -3.52
CA LYS A 110 -20.97 19.83 -2.05
C LYS A 110 -20.69 21.08 -1.22
N LEU A 111 -20.57 22.26 -1.84
CA LEU A 111 -20.34 23.54 -1.15
C LEU A 111 -21.56 24.46 -1.14
N GLY A 112 -22.68 24.04 -1.75
CA GLY A 112 -23.98 24.71 -1.66
C GLY A 112 -24.97 23.85 -0.90
N ASP A 113 -24.90 23.92 0.43
CA ASP A 113 -25.97 23.77 1.45
C ASP A 113 -25.36 23.94 2.86
#